data_AF-A0A813L1C2-F1
#
_entry.id   AF-A0A813L1C2-F1
#
_cell.length_a   1.000
_cell.length_b   1.000
_cell.length_c   1.000
_cell.angle_alpha   90.00
_cell.angle_beta   90.00
_cell.angle_gamma   90.00
#
_symmetry.space_group_name_H-M   'P 1'
#
loop_
_entity.id
_entity.type
_entity.pdbx_description
1 polymer ?
#
loop_
_entity_poly.entity_id
_entity_poly.type
_entity_poly.pdbx_seq_one_letter_code
_entity_poly.pdbx_strand_id
1 'polypeptide(L)'
;MLGCMLGVPEPTAALLVAAGGRSPFVGKKEDVIDAQKKFCDWSDALASARALMAWEEKVRTKGEAAAKAWAVDQLLSASLLQGLSRDKGHLLRDMQRAGLMRLVRGAEEDAAALLETRGELEESLDELDQEDDLVLKGKAQVSATSSSDPGSDAVMASVLCCACPANLALRSKPGASNFKIANYGTAVISPASVNSSARAGNQGDKNGSSSWWLYGDLQSSGGRSYLQGTTRLEEWQVGLFGGLKFKESFNAGKGTCMQLDGWLEVGGRMKATNELLLELRKDIRHAFTWQALFALRGSSDSRSRAGAQRSAALLRAAIKMLSGQQPDPADTELAKMVLPEASSAD
;
A
#
# COMPACT_ATOMS: atom_id res chain seq x y z
N MET A 1 -8.83 -0.82 2.74
CA MET A 1 -9.08 -1.96 3.67
C MET A 1 -7.78 -2.52 4.25
N LEU A 2 -6.89 -3.12 3.45
CA LEU A 2 -5.62 -3.70 3.94
C LEU A 2 -4.80 -2.72 4.79
N GLY A 3 -4.60 -1.47 4.33
CA GLY A 3 -3.91 -0.44 5.10
C GLY A 3 -4.52 -0.16 6.49
N CYS A 4 -5.84 -0.23 6.64
CA CYS A 4 -6.50 -0.07 7.94
C CYS A 4 -6.20 -1.25 8.87
N MET A 5 -6.23 -2.48 8.34
CA MET A 5 -5.90 -3.69 9.11
C MET A 5 -4.44 -3.71 9.57
N LEU A 6 -3.55 -3.14 8.75
CA LEU A 6 -2.13 -2.99 9.05
C LEU A 6 -1.83 -1.78 9.94
N GLY A 7 -2.83 -0.99 10.34
CA GLY A 7 -2.65 0.18 11.20
C GLY A 7 -1.99 1.38 10.51
N VAL A 8 -1.95 1.41 9.17
CA VAL A 8 -1.34 2.49 8.37
C VAL A 8 -2.33 3.08 7.35
N PRO A 9 -3.55 3.50 7.75
CA PRO A 9 -4.58 3.95 6.81
C PRO A 9 -4.19 5.24 6.07
N GLU A 10 -3.53 6.18 6.74
CA GLU A 10 -3.14 7.46 6.13
C GLU A 10 -1.99 7.31 5.12
N PRO A 11 -0.85 6.67 5.45
CA PRO A 11 0.16 6.36 4.45
C PRO A 11 -0.41 5.57 3.27
N THR A 12 -1.33 4.62 3.55
CA THR A 12 -2.04 3.86 2.51
C THR A 12 -2.85 4.76 1.59
N ALA A 13 -3.61 5.70 2.14
CA ALA A 13 -4.37 6.64 1.33
C ALA A 13 -3.45 7.49 0.45
N ALA A 14 -2.37 8.03 1.02
CA ALA A 14 -1.37 8.80 0.28
C ALA A 14 -0.74 7.98 -0.85
N LEU A 15 -0.41 6.70 -0.60
CA LEU A 15 0.12 5.80 -1.60
C LEU A 15 -0.87 5.52 -2.73
N LEU A 16 -2.14 5.25 -2.41
CA LEU A 16 -3.13 4.91 -3.43
C LEU A 16 -3.43 6.10 -4.36
N VAL A 17 -3.55 7.31 -3.81
CA VAL A 17 -3.75 8.51 -4.67
C VAL A 17 -2.50 8.82 -5.49
N ALA A 18 -1.31 8.63 -4.94
CA ALA A 18 -0.07 8.83 -5.67
C ALA A 18 0.14 7.78 -6.78
N ALA A 19 -0.26 6.53 -6.54
CA ALA A 19 -0.14 5.45 -7.51
C ALA A 19 -1.18 5.53 -8.64
N GLY A 20 -2.39 6.00 -8.35
CA GLY A 20 -3.45 6.20 -9.34
C GLY A 20 -3.38 7.54 -10.09
N GLY A 21 -2.65 8.52 -9.52
CA GLY A 21 -2.51 9.87 -10.05
C GLY A 21 -1.32 10.06 -10.99
N ARG A 22 -1.14 11.32 -11.42
CA ARG A 22 0.07 11.74 -12.15
C ARG A 22 1.22 11.95 -11.16
N SER A 23 2.43 11.63 -11.58
CA SER A 23 3.64 11.95 -10.82
C SER A 23 3.66 13.46 -10.49
N PRO A 24 3.86 13.85 -9.21
CA PRO A 24 3.94 15.26 -8.83
C PRO A 24 5.27 15.90 -9.25
N PHE A 25 6.26 15.10 -9.68
CA PHE A 25 7.58 15.59 -10.08
C PHE A 25 7.55 16.23 -11.47
N VAL A 26 8.14 17.42 -11.59
CA VAL A 26 8.17 18.24 -12.81
C VAL A 26 9.59 18.77 -13.06
N GLY A 27 10.05 18.75 -14.31
CA GLY A 27 11.38 19.25 -14.66
C GLY A 27 12.04 18.45 -15.78
N LYS A 28 13.36 18.62 -15.93
CA LYS A 28 14.16 17.79 -16.82
C LYS A 28 14.26 16.38 -16.27
N LYS A 29 14.31 15.40 -17.17
CA LYS A 29 14.19 13.98 -16.84
C LYS A 29 15.26 13.51 -15.85
N GLU A 30 16.52 13.88 -16.06
CA GLU A 30 17.64 13.48 -15.19
C GLU A 30 17.48 14.07 -13.78
N ASP A 31 17.18 15.36 -13.69
CA ASP A 31 16.99 16.07 -12.41
C ASP A 31 15.78 15.52 -11.64
N VAL A 32 14.70 15.16 -12.35
CA VAL A 32 13.49 14.56 -11.78
C VAL A 32 13.77 13.19 -11.17
N ILE A 33 14.53 12.33 -11.87
CA ILE A 33 14.89 11.01 -11.34
C ILE A 33 15.73 11.15 -10.07
N ASP A 34 16.68 12.08 -10.06
CA ASP A 34 17.52 12.34 -8.89
C ASP A 34 16.70 12.92 -7.74
N ALA A 35 15.71 13.79 -8.01
CA ALA A 35 14.78 14.28 -7.01
C ALA A 35 13.87 13.17 -6.45
N GLN A 36 13.32 12.29 -7.30
CA GLN A 36 12.51 11.16 -6.88
C GLN A 36 13.29 10.20 -5.97
N LYS A 37 14.55 9.90 -6.30
CA LYS A 37 15.42 9.04 -5.49
C LYS A 37 15.70 9.59 -4.10
N LYS A 38 15.61 10.91 -3.88
CA LYS A 38 15.69 11.50 -2.52
C LYS A 38 14.54 11.02 -1.63
N PHE A 39 13.38 10.69 -2.22
CA PHE A 39 12.21 10.19 -1.49
C PHE A 39 12.15 8.66 -1.46
N CYS A 40 12.40 7.99 -2.59
CA CYS A 40 12.50 6.53 -2.66
C CYS A 40 13.24 6.12 -3.94
N ASP A 41 14.24 5.25 -3.82
CA ASP A 41 15.10 4.82 -4.93
C ASP A 41 14.67 3.50 -5.59
N TRP A 42 13.67 2.80 -5.03
CA TRP A 42 13.20 1.50 -5.51
C TRP A 42 11.70 1.45 -5.88
N SER A 43 10.96 2.55 -5.68
CA SER A 43 9.52 2.62 -5.93
C SER A 43 9.05 4.03 -6.31
N ASP A 44 8.53 4.19 -7.52
CA ASP A 44 7.99 5.47 -8.03
C ASP A 44 6.77 5.94 -7.22
N ALA A 45 5.88 4.98 -6.88
CA ALA A 45 4.66 5.27 -6.12
C ALA A 45 4.99 5.72 -4.68
N LEU A 46 5.96 5.07 -4.02
CA LEU A 46 6.40 5.48 -2.68
C LEU A 46 7.15 6.81 -2.70
N ALA A 47 7.96 7.08 -3.72
CA ALA A 47 8.60 8.39 -3.87
C ALA A 47 7.55 9.50 -3.91
N SER A 48 6.50 9.32 -4.71
CA SER A 48 5.39 10.27 -4.84
C SER A 48 4.57 10.41 -3.55
N ALA A 49 4.26 9.29 -2.89
CA ALA A 49 3.52 9.29 -1.62
C ALA A 49 4.30 9.99 -0.49
N ARG A 50 5.61 9.76 -0.40
CA ARG A 50 6.49 10.44 0.57
C ARG A 50 6.63 11.92 0.28
N ALA A 51 6.74 12.31 -1.00
CA ALA A 51 6.74 13.71 -1.39
C ALA A 51 5.44 14.41 -0.98
N LEU A 52 4.29 13.75 -1.16
CA LEU A 52 2.99 14.24 -0.68
C LEU A 52 2.97 14.44 0.84
N MET A 53 3.31 13.40 1.61
CA MET A 53 3.29 13.50 3.08
C MET A 53 4.28 14.55 3.60
N ALA A 54 5.46 14.68 2.98
CA ALA A 54 6.44 15.71 3.32
C ALA A 54 5.92 17.12 3.00
N TRP A 55 5.20 17.30 1.89
CA TRP A 55 4.55 18.56 1.55
C TRP A 55 3.48 18.94 2.58
N GLU A 56 2.59 18.01 2.92
CA GLU A 56 1.53 18.22 3.93
C GLU A 56 2.12 18.58 5.30
N GLU A 57 3.23 17.95 5.67
CA GLU A 57 3.99 18.29 6.88
C GLU A 57 4.50 19.74 6.85
N LYS A 58 5.00 20.21 5.70
CA LYS A 58 5.44 21.60 5.54
C LYS A 58 4.28 22.58 5.60
N VAL A 59 3.14 22.27 4.97
CA VAL A 59 1.93 23.10 5.06
C VAL A 59 1.51 23.24 6.53
N ARG A 60 1.46 22.14 7.27
CA ARG A 60 1.06 22.12 8.69
C ARG A 60 2.02 22.89 9.60
N THR A 61 3.32 22.81 9.34
CA THR A 61 4.35 23.38 10.25
C THR A 61 4.79 24.79 9.89
N LYS A 62 4.78 25.16 8.61
CA LYS A 62 5.33 26.42 8.10
C LYS A 62 4.35 27.23 7.25
N GLY A 63 3.15 26.71 7.01
CA GLY A 63 2.14 27.34 6.15
C GLY A 63 2.34 27.04 4.66
N GLU A 64 1.31 27.37 3.88
CA GLU A 64 1.22 27.00 2.46
C GLU A 64 2.28 27.69 1.60
N ALA A 65 2.59 28.97 1.85
CA ALA A 65 3.61 29.71 1.09
C ALA A 65 5.00 29.06 1.19
N ALA A 66 5.40 28.65 2.39
CA ALA A 66 6.67 27.96 2.62
C ALA A 66 6.68 26.55 1.99
N ALA A 67 5.55 25.85 2.02
CA ALA A 67 5.41 24.55 1.38
C ALA A 67 5.47 24.65 -0.16
N LYS A 68 4.89 25.69 -0.75
CA LYS A 68 4.99 25.99 -2.20
C LYS A 68 6.44 26.25 -2.62
N ALA A 69 7.17 27.09 -1.88
CA ALA A 69 8.59 27.33 -2.12
C ALA A 69 9.41 26.03 -2.01
N TRP A 70 9.18 25.24 -0.96
CA TRP A 70 9.81 23.94 -0.78
C TRP A 70 9.50 22.96 -1.93
N ALA A 71 8.28 22.94 -2.44
CA ALA A 71 7.90 22.09 -3.57
C ALA A 71 8.70 22.45 -4.84
N VAL A 72 8.86 23.74 -5.14
CA VAL A 72 9.69 24.20 -6.26
C VAL A 72 11.14 23.74 -6.10
N ASP A 73 11.72 23.88 -4.92
CA ASP A 73 13.09 23.43 -4.62
C ASP A 73 13.28 21.92 -4.79
N GLN A 74 12.21 21.13 -4.59
CA GLN A 74 12.20 19.67 -4.76
C GLN A 74 11.75 19.21 -6.16
N LEU A 75 11.57 20.12 -7.12
CA LEU A 75 11.07 19.82 -8.46
C LEU A 75 9.68 19.17 -8.43
N LEU A 76 8.80 19.66 -7.56
CA LEU A 76 7.43 19.19 -7.38
C LEU A 76 6.42 20.26 -7.80
N SER A 77 5.31 19.83 -8.40
CA SER A 77 4.16 20.70 -8.68
C SER A 77 3.27 20.83 -7.44
N ALA A 78 3.28 22.01 -6.81
CA ALA A 78 2.45 22.30 -5.64
C ALA A 78 0.94 22.12 -5.94
N SER A 79 0.48 22.48 -7.14
CA SER A 79 -0.92 22.30 -7.56
C SER A 79 -1.33 20.83 -7.61
N LEU A 80 -0.45 19.95 -8.12
CA LEU A 80 -0.71 18.51 -8.15
C LEU A 80 -0.70 17.91 -6.73
N LEU A 81 0.24 18.34 -5.88
CA LEU A 81 0.30 17.90 -4.48
C LEU A 81 -0.96 18.29 -3.69
N GLN A 82 -1.46 19.51 -3.90
CA GLN A 82 -2.72 19.96 -3.31
C GLN A 82 -3.91 19.10 -3.78
N GLY A 83 -4.00 18.81 -5.08
CA GLY A 83 -5.01 17.90 -5.63
C GLY A 83 -4.94 16.50 -5.00
N LEU A 84 -3.74 15.91 -4.94
CA LEU A 84 -3.51 14.61 -4.32
C LEU A 84 -3.85 14.61 -2.82
N SER A 85 -3.55 15.69 -2.09
CA SER A 85 -3.89 15.83 -0.67
C SER A 85 -5.42 15.85 -0.47
N ARG A 86 -6.14 16.58 -1.34
CA ARG A 86 -7.60 16.59 -1.33
C ARG A 86 -8.18 15.20 -1.61
N ASP A 87 -7.67 14.51 -2.63
CA ASP A 87 -8.10 13.15 -2.99
C ASP A 87 -7.79 12.15 -1.86
N LYS A 88 -6.65 12.30 -1.17
CA LYS A 88 -6.30 11.54 0.04
C LYS A 88 -7.36 11.74 1.12
N GLY A 89 -7.77 12.99 1.35
CA GLY A 89 -8.82 13.35 2.29
C GLY A 89 -10.18 12.73 1.95
N HIS A 90 -10.57 12.73 0.67
CA HIS A 90 -11.78 12.04 0.21
C HIS A 90 -11.72 10.53 0.48
N LEU A 91 -10.62 9.89 0.12
CA LEU A 91 -10.43 8.45 0.34
C LEU A 91 -10.48 8.07 1.82
N LEU A 92 -9.86 8.89 2.71
CA LEU A 92 -9.93 8.68 4.16
C LEU A 92 -11.36 8.81 4.70
N ARG A 93 -12.11 9.81 4.26
CA ARG A 93 -13.53 9.97 4.63
C ARG A 93 -14.36 8.79 4.15
N ASP A 94 -14.11 8.28 2.95
CA ASP A 94 -14.83 7.11 2.42
C ASP A 94 -14.49 5.85 3.21
N MET A 95 -13.23 5.65 3.58
CA MET A 95 -12.81 4.55 4.47
C MET A 95 -13.47 4.64 5.85
N GLN A 96 -13.62 5.85 6.40
CA GLN A 96 -14.30 6.09 7.67
C GLN A 96 -15.80 5.81 7.55
N ARG A 97 -16.47 6.32 6.50
CA ARG A 97 -17.89 6.07 6.21
C ARG A 97 -18.17 4.58 6.01
N ALA A 98 -17.26 3.86 5.37
CA ALA A 98 -17.30 2.42 5.22
C ALA A 98 -16.99 1.64 6.51
N GLY A 99 -16.74 2.30 7.64
CA GLY A 99 -16.47 1.65 8.93
C GLY A 99 -15.10 0.98 9.04
N LEU A 100 -14.21 1.16 8.05
CA LEU A 100 -12.91 0.48 8.00
C LEU A 100 -11.90 1.04 9.01
N MET A 101 -12.05 2.31 9.40
CA MET A 101 -11.13 2.98 10.32
C MET A 101 -11.46 2.74 11.81
N ARG A 102 -12.58 2.08 12.13
CA ARG A 102 -13.02 1.82 13.51
C ARG A 102 -12.05 0.95 14.31
N LEU A 103 -11.23 0.13 13.65
CA LEU A 103 -10.27 -0.75 14.34
C LEU A 103 -8.98 -0.04 14.76
N VAL A 104 -8.64 1.08 14.13
CA VAL A 104 -7.35 1.76 14.33
C VAL A 104 -7.38 2.63 15.60
N ARG A 105 -8.58 2.98 16.07
CA ARG A 105 -8.79 3.73 17.30
C ARG A 105 -9.68 2.91 18.21
N GLY A 106 -9.25 2.60 19.42
CA GLY A 106 -10.14 2.13 20.50
C GLY A 106 -11.16 3.19 20.95
N ALA A 107 -11.63 4.03 20.03
CA ALA A 107 -12.50 5.17 20.24
C ALA A 107 -13.94 4.74 19.90
N GLU A 108 -14.56 4.00 20.79
CA GLU A 108 -16.01 3.77 20.72
C GLU A 108 -16.80 5.02 21.12
N GLU A 109 -16.20 5.96 21.86
CA GLU A 109 -16.92 7.12 22.42
C GLU A 109 -16.96 8.34 21.47
N ASP A 110 -16.02 8.52 20.55
CA ASP A 110 -15.97 9.72 19.68
C ASP A 110 -16.75 9.59 18.35
N ALA A 111 -17.18 8.38 17.97
CA ALA A 111 -17.85 8.17 16.69
C ALA A 111 -19.29 8.70 16.66
N ALA A 112 -19.95 8.80 17.82
CA ALA A 112 -21.28 9.40 17.95
C ALA A 112 -21.22 10.94 17.86
N ALA A 113 -20.22 11.56 18.51
CA ALA A 113 -20.00 13.01 18.47
C ALA A 113 -19.67 13.54 17.05
N LEU A 114 -19.01 12.72 16.22
CA LEU A 114 -18.71 13.04 14.81
C LEU A 114 -19.90 12.88 13.86
N LEU A 115 -20.98 12.22 14.27
CA LEU A 115 -22.21 12.08 13.49
C LEU A 115 -23.22 13.20 13.79
N GLU A 116 -23.23 13.75 15.01
CA GLU A 116 -24.06 14.92 15.34
C GLU A 116 -23.57 16.21 14.65
N THR A 117 -22.25 16.37 14.47
CA THR A 117 -21.68 17.50 13.69
C THR A 117 -21.91 17.40 12.17
N ARG A 118 -22.56 16.32 11.69
CA ARG A 118 -22.82 16.09 10.27
C ARG A 118 -24.13 16.72 9.76
N GLY A 119 -25.07 17.04 10.65
CA GLY A 119 -26.28 17.77 10.29
C GLY A 119 -26.03 19.26 10.01
N GLU A 120 -24.99 19.83 10.62
CA GLU A 120 -24.70 21.28 10.56
C GLU A 120 -23.68 21.65 9.45
N LEU A 121 -23.01 20.66 8.85
CA LEU A 121 -21.98 20.89 7.82
C LEU A 121 -22.53 20.86 6.38
N GLU A 122 -23.72 20.32 6.15
CA GLU A 122 -24.38 20.39 4.83
C GLU A 122 -25.04 21.75 4.57
N GLU A 123 -25.49 22.47 5.61
CA GLU A 123 -26.00 23.85 5.46
C GLU A 123 -24.90 24.91 5.28
N SER A 124 -23.64 24.61 5.60
CA SER A 124 -22.51 25.54 5.42
C SER A 124 -21.76 25.37 4.09
N LEU A 125 -22.02 24.30 3.34
CA LEU A 125 -21.36 24.05 2.05
C LEU A 125 -21.90 24.92 0.89
N ASP A 126 -23.06 25.57 1.06
CA ASP A 126 -23.58 26.54 0.10
C ASP A 126 -23.09 27.99 0.38
N GLU A 127 -22.38 28.25 1.49
CA GLU A 127 -21.86 29.58 1.85
C GLU A 127 -20.33 29.72 1.75
N LEU A 128 -19.59 28.65 1.43
CA LEU A 128 -18.12 28.56 1.60
C LEU A 128 -17.29 28.62 0.30
N ASP A 129 -17.64 29.48 -0.64
CA ASP A 129 -16.66 29.95 -1.65
C ASP A 129 -15.77 31.11 -1.10
N GLN A 130 -15.88 31.47 0.20
CA GLN A 130 -15.12 32.59 0.80
C GLN A 130 -14.40 32.34 2.15
N GLU A 131 -14.44 31.17 2.79
CA GLU A 131 -13.75 30.95 4.08
C GLU A 131 -12.93 29.63 4.16
N ASP A 132 -11.97 29.46 3.27
CA ASP A 132 -11.11 28.26 3.21
C ASP A 132 -10.00 28.18 4.29
N ASP A 133 -10.06 28.97 5.37
CA ASP A 133 -8.92 29.15 6.31
C ASP A 133 -9.15 28.64 7.76
N LEU A 134 -10.31 28.06 8.10
CA LEU A 134 -10.66 27.78 9.51
C LEU A 134 -10.90 26.31 9.92
N VAL A 135 -10.87 25.33 9.02
CA VAL A 135 -11.28 23.93 9.35
C VAL A 135 -10.15 23.02 9.90
N LEU A 136 -8.91 23.48 10.07
CA LEU A 136 -7.77 22.62 10.45
C LEU A 136 -7.36 22.61 11.95
N LYS A 137 -8.28 22.91 12.88
CA LYS A 137 -7.99 22.88 14.35
C LYS A 137 -8.54 21.69 15.13
N GLY A 138 -8.85 20.58 14.48
CA GLY A 138 -8.98 19.29 15.17
C GLY A 138 -7.60 18.70 15.47
N LYS A 139 -7.10 18.84 16.70
CA LYS A 139 -5.86 18.18 17.19
C LYS A 139 -6.06 16.66 17.28
N ALA A 140 -6.17 15.98 16.15
CA ALA A 140 -5.84 14.58 16.07
C ALA A 140 -4.32 14.49 16.09
N GLN A 141 -3.75 14.18 17.27
CA GLN A 141 -2.34 13.84 17.42
C GLN A 141 -2.11 12.45 16.78
N VAL A 142 -2.23 12.39 15.45
CA VAL A 142 -1.69 11.29 14.66
C VAL A 142 -0.21 11.57 14.61
N SER A 143 0.54 10.79 15.39
CA SER A 143 1.99 10.83 15.39
C SER A 143 2.45 10.57 13.96
N ALA A 144 2.80 11.63 13.23
CA ALA A 144 3.46 11.56 11.95
C ALA A 144 4.84 10.97 12.21
N THR A 145 4.91 9.64 12.27
CA THR A 145 6.14 8.88 12.38
C THR A 145 6.91 9.07 11.08
N SER A 146 7.73 10.12 11.08
CA SER A 146 8.77 10.42 10.09
C SER A 146 9.94 9.43 10.13
N SER A 147 9.79 8.27 10.77
CA SER A 147 10.78 7.21 10.70
C SER A 147 10.60 6.46 9.39
N SER A 148 11.64 6.51 8.57
CA SER A 148 11.91 5.59 7.47
C SER A 148 12.10 4.16 7.99
N ASP A 149 11.11 3.63 8.70
CA ASP A 149 11.11 2.26 9.18
C ASP A 149 11.02 1.36 7.95
N PRO A 150 12.06 0.56 7.64
CA PRO A 150 12.04 -0.35 6.50
C PRO A 150 10.85 -1.34 6.55
N GLY A 151 10.29 -1.62 7.73
CA GLY A 151 9.07 -2.42 7.86
C GLY A 151 7.83 -1.74 7.32
N SER A 152 7.74 -0.42 7.48
CA SER A 152 6.66 0.39 6.91
C SER A 152 6.68 0.29 5.39
N ASP A 153 7.86 0.33 4.78
CA ASP A 153 8.03 0.25 3.33
C ASP A 153 7.58 -1.09 2.73
N ALA A 154 7.95 -2.21 3.38
CA ALA A 154 7.51 -3.54 2.97
C ALA A 154 5.98 -3.71 3.10
N VAL A 155 5.39 -3.12 4.15
CA VAL A 155 3.93 -3.06 4.34
C VAL A 155 3.29 -2.28 3.20
N MET A 156 3.81 -1.10 2.87
CA MET A 156 3.25 -0.25 1.83
C MET A 156 3.35 -0.87 0.43
N ALA A 157 4.46 -1.56 0.11
CA ALA A 157 4.58 -2.33 -1.12
C ALA A 157 3.58 -3.49 -1.19
N SER A 158 3.29 -4.14 -0.06
CA SER A 158 2.26 -5.19 0.04
C SER A 158 0.87 -4.63 -0.23
N VAL A 159 0.55 -3.46 0.31
CA VAL A 159 -0.69 -2.73 0.03
C VAL A 159 -0.83 -2.43 -1.46
N LEU A 160 0.24 -1.94 -2.10
CA LEU A 160 0.24 -1.64 -3.52
C LEU A 160 0.05 -2.90 -4.38
N CYS A 161 0.75 -3.99 -4.04
CA CYS A 161 0.61 -5.27 -4.71
C CYS A 161 -0.83 -5.81 -4.60
N CYS A 162 -1.47 -5.66 -3.43
CA CYS A 162 -2.86 -6.02 -3.23
C CYS A 162 -3.85 -5.14 -4.02
N ALA A 163 -3.51 -3.87 -4.27
CA ALA A 163 -4.34 -2.96 -5.05
C ALA A 163 -4.25 -3.24 -6.55
N CYS A 164 -3.08 -3.65 -7.05
CA CYS A 164 -2.83 -3.92 -8.46
C CYS A 164 -2.34 -5.37 -8.69
N PRO A 165 -3.10 -6.41 -8.28
CA PRO A 165 -2.61 -7.78 -8.22
C PRO A 165 -2.23 -8.36 -9.59
N ALA A 166 -2.81 -7.86 -10.68
CA ALA A 166 -2.53 -8.32 -12.04
C ALA A 166 -1.32 -7.61 -12.70
N ASN A 167 -0.89 -6.47 -12.17
CA ASN A 167 0.15 -5.63 -12.82
C ASN A 167 1.55 -6.05 -12.39
N LEU A 168 1.88 -7.32 -12.63
CA LEU A 168 3.13 -7.94 -12.23
C LEU A 168 4.07 -8.11 -13.41
N ALA A 169 5.36 -7.91 -13.14
CA ALA A 169 6.44 -8.07 -14.09
C ALA A 169 7.58 -8.89 -13.45
N LEU A 170 8.11 -9.85 -14.21
CA LEU A 170 9.17 -10.76 -13.77
C LEU A 170 10.44 -10.50 -14.59
N ARG A 171 11.53 -10.18 -13.88
CA ARG A 171 12.88 -10.18 -14.45
C ARG A 171 13.53 -11.53 -14.19
N SER A 172 13.61 -12.37 -15.22
CA SER A 172 14.12 -13.75 -15.07
C SER A 172 15.61 -13.81 -14.75
N LYS A 173 16.43 -12.92 -15.32
CA LYS A 173 17.88 -12.87 -15.14
C LYS A 173 18.32 -11.52 -14.57
N PRO A 174 19.27 -11.48 -13.62
CA PRO A 174 19.84 -10.22 -13.15
C PRO A 174 20.43 -9.45 -14.34
N GLY A 175 20.22 -8.14 -14.38
CA GLY A 175 20.73 -7.27 -15.45
C GLY A 175 19.98 -7.33 -16.79
N ALA A 176 19.00 -8.22 -16.97
CA ALA A 176 18.14 -8.18 -18.15
C ALA A 176 17.29 -6.90 -18.14
N SER A 177 17.27 -6.17 -19.27
CA SER A 177 16.42 -4.98 -19.46
C SER A 177 14.96 -5.33 -19.66
N ASN A 178 14.68 -6.57 -20.06
CA ASN A 178 13.36 -7.03 -20.47
C ASN A 178 12.70 -7.79 -19.31
N PHE A 179 11.44 -7.46 -19.09
CA PHE A 179 10.58 -8.01 -18.07
C PHE A 179 9.47 -8.80 -18.75
N LYS A 180 9.20 -10.00 -18.25
CA LYS A 180 8.03 -10.77 -18.67
C LYS A 180 6.81 -10.20 -17.96
N ILE A 181 5.76 -9.91 -18.72
CA ILE A 181 4.46 -9.48 -18.20
C ILE A 181 3.37 -10.51 -18.57
N ALA A 182 2.17 -10.29 -18.06
CA ALA A 182 1.00 -11.10 -18.44
C ALA A 182 0.85 -11.16 -19.98
N ASN A 183 0.27 -12.26 -20.47
CA ASN A 183 0.12 -12.58 -21.90
C ASN A 183 1.43 -12.82 -22.67
N TYR A 184 2.49 -13.27 -21.99
CA TYR A 184 3.79 -13.60 -22.57
C TYR A 184 4.50 -12.44 -23.29
N GLY A 185 4.06 -11.20 -23.03
CA GLY A 185 4.71 -10.00 -23.55
C GLY A 185 6.04 -9.71 -22.85
N THR A 186 6.86 -8.89 -23.51
CA THR A 186 8.06 -8.30 -22.90
C THR A 186 7.92 -6.79 -22.81
N ALA A 187 8.27 -6.23 -21.66
CA ALA A 187 8.31 -4.80 -21.44
C ALA A 187 9.67 -4.36 -20.88
N VAL A 188 9.96 -3.07 -20.97
CA VAL A 188 11.13 -2.45 -20.35
C VAL A 188 10.67 -1.41 -19.32
N ILE A 189 11.45 -1.15 -18.28
CA ILE A 189 11.11 -0.07 -17.35
C ILE A 189 11.19 1.27 -18.09
N SER A 190 10.18 2.12 -17.90
CA SER A 190 10.14 3.47 -18.44
C SER A 190 11.38 4.24 -18.02
N PRO A 191 12.02 5.00 -18.92
CA PRO A 191 13.22 5.73 -18.57
C PRO A 191 12.95 6.94 -17.66
N ALA A 192 11.68 7.25 -17.35
CA ALA A 192 11.29 8.25 -16.36
C ALA A 192 11.16 7.69 -14.93
N SER A 193 11.28 6.36 -14.76
CA SER A 193 11.22 5.70 -13.45
C SER A 193 12.54 5.81 -12.69
N VAL A 194 12.49 5.83 -11.36
CA VAL A 194 13.67 5.70 -10.49
C VAL A 194 14.43 4.39 -10.74
N ASN A 195 13.71 3.37 -11.21
CA ASN A 195 14.22 2.03 -11.50
C ASN A 195 14.77 1.86 -12.93
N SER A 196 14.75 2.92 -13.75
CA SER A 196 15.21 2.89 -15.14
C SER A 196 16.71 2.67 -15.33
N SER A 197 17.52 2.85 -14.28
CA SER A 197 18.96 2.90 -14.42
C SER A 197 19.58 1.53 -14.72
N ALA A 198 20.37 1.48 -15.80
CA ALA A 198 21.27 0.38 -16.16
C ALA A 198 22.34 0.05 -15.08
N ARG A 199 22.40 0.81 -13.98
CA ARG A 199 23.27 0.54 -12.81
C ARG A 199 22.66 -0.42 -11.79
N ALA A 200 21.46 -0.96 -12.02
CA ALA A 200 20.83 -1.97 -11.16
C ALA A 200 21.64 -3.28 -11.01
N GLY A 201 22.77 -3.43 -11.71
CA GLY A 201 23.71 -4.53 -11.54
C GLY A 201 24.43 -4.59 -10.18
N ASN A 202 24.50 -3.49 -9.40
CA ASN A 202 25.38 -3.47 -8.23
C ASN A 202 24.71 -3.55 -6.84
N GLN A 203 23.39 -3.31 -6.70
CA GLN A 203 22.83 -3.03 -5.37
C GLN A 203 21.89 -4.08 -4.75
N GLY A 204 21.57 -5.20 -5.40
CA GLY A 204 20.67 -6.17 -4.73
C GLY A 204 20.63 -7.60 -5.22
N ASP A 205 21.06 -7.90 -6.45
CA ASP A 205 20.89 -9.26 -7.01
C ASP A 205 22.20 -10.03 -7.08
N LYS A 206 23.02 -9.99 -6.01
CA LYS A 206 24.25 -10.80 -5.93
C LYS A 206 23.99 -12.30 -6.04
N ASN A 207 22.76 -12.75 -5.76
CA ASN A 207 22.36 -14.16 -5.80
C ASN A 207 21.80 -14.62 -7.14
N GLY A 208 21.78 -13.76 -8.16
CA GLY A 208 21.28 -14.11 -9.50
C GLY A 208 19.85 -14.63 -9.54
N SER A 209 19.06 -14.35 -8.50
CA SER A 209 17.65 -14.70 -8.42
C SER A 209 16.83 -13.82 -9.35
N SER A 210 15.68 -14.34 -9.80
CA SER A 210 14.69 -13.51 -10.47
C SER A 210 14.20 -12.40 -9.54
N SER A 211 13.79 -11.27 -10.11
CA SER A 211 13.21 -10.18 -9.33
C SER A 211 11.82 -9.80 -9.82
N TRP A 212 11.00 -9.38 -8.86
CA TRP A 212 9.58 -9.12 -9.03
C TRP A 212 9.30 -7.63 -8.97
N TRP A 213 8.39 -7.20 -9.83
CA TRP A 213 8.08 -5.80 -10.02
C TRP A 213 6.59 -5.63 -10.17
N LEU A 214 6.07 -4.59 -9.54
CA LEU A 214 4.75 -4.04 -9.79
C LEU A 214 4.89 -2.86 -10.74
N TYR A 215 3.88 -2.61 -11.57
CA TYR A 215 3.79 -1.39 -12.38
C TYR A 215 2.40 -0.77 -12.29
N GLY A 216 2.32 0.56 -12.40
CA GLY A 216 1.06 1.29 -12.41
C GLY A 216 0.34 1.18 -13.76
N ASP A 217 1.07 1.47 -14.85
CA ASP A 217 0.52 1.50 -16.21
C ASP A 217 1.51 0.93 -17.25
N LEU A 218 0.98 0.48 -18.38
CA LEU A 218 1.73 -0.08 -19.51
C LEU A 218 1.57 0.81 -20.75
N GLN A 219 2.62 1.52 -21.13
CA GLN A 219 2.60 2.40 -22.30
C GLN A 219 3.29 1.73 -23.49
N SER A 220 2.63 1.66 -24.64
CA SER A 220 3.24 1.14 -25.87
C SER A 220 3.66 2.27 -26.79
N SER A 221 4.93 2.28 -27.21
CA SER A 221 5.49 3.27 -28.14
C SER A 221 6.58 2.65 -29.00
N GLY A 222 6.54 2.90 -30.32
CA GLY A 222 7.56 2.40 -31.25
C GLY A 222 7.74 0.87 -31.24
N GLY A 223 6.65 0.11 -31.05
CA GLY A 223 6.69 -1.36 -30.97
C GLY A 223 7.30 -1.92 -29.68
N ARG A 224 7.56 -1.08 -28.67
CA ARG A 224 8.03 -1.48 -27.34
C ARG A 224 7.02 -1.09 -26.27
N SER A 225 6.87 -1.94 -25.26
CA SER A 225 6.04 -1.66 -24.09
C SER A 225 6.91 -1.19 -22.92
N TYR A 226 6.47 -0.13 -22.25
CA TYR A 226 7.17 0.53 -21.15
C TYR A 226 6.35 0.42 -19.87
N LEU A 227 6.97 -0.08 -18.80
CA LEU A 227 6.39 -0.13 -17.46
C LEU A 227 6.51 1.26 -16.80
N GLN A 228 5.38 1.88 -16.48
CA GLN A 228 5.32 3.16 -15.75
C GLN A 228 5.00 2.92 -14.27
N GLY A 229 5.47 3.79 -13.38
CA GLY A 229 5.14 3.73 -11.95
C GLY A 229 5.56 2.41 -11.31
N THR A 230 6.85 2.06 -11.41
CA THR A 230 7.35 0.75 -11.01
C THR A 230 7.73 0.69 -9.53
N THR A 231 7.47 -0.46 -8.92
CA THR A 231 7.80 -0.74 -7.52
C THR A 231 8.41 -2.14 -7.44
N ARG A 232 9.62 -2.25 -6.86
CA ARG A 232 10.22 -3.56 -6.61
C ARG A 232 9.42 -4.32 -5.53
N LEU A 233 9.21 -5.61 -5.74
CA LEU A 233 8.52 -6.50 -4.80
C LEU A 233 9.42 -7.65 -4.33
N GLU A 234 9.14 -8.14 -3.13
CA GLU A 234 9.67 -9.37 -2.56
C GLU A 234 8.79 -10.56 -2.93
N GLU A 235 9.37 -11.77 -2.96
CA GLU A 235 8.65 -12.97 -3.43
C GLU A 235 7.38 -13.27 -2.60
N TRP A 236 7.45 -13.06 -1.27
CA TRP A 236 6.29 -13.30 -0.40
C TRP A 236 5.18 -12.26 -0.63
N GLN A 237 5.51 -11.02 -1.01
CA GLN A 237 4.51 -10.00 -1.34
C GLN A 237 3.72 -10.43 -2.56
N VAL A 238 4.41 -10.91 -3.60
CA VAL A 238 3.77 -11.47 -4.80
C VAL A 238 2.96 -12.72 -4.44
N GLY A 239 3.50 -13.61 -3.62
CA GLY A 239 2.81 -14.85 -3.22
C GLY A 239 1.54 -14.63 -2.42
N LEU A 240 1.50 -13.61 -1.55
CA LEU A 240 0.33 -13.31 -0.71
C LEU A 240 -0.69 -12.40 -1.41
N PHE A 241 -0.23 -11.39 -2.14
CA PHE A 241 -1.08 -10.31 -2.66
C PHE A 241 -1.15 -10.22 -4.18
N GLY A 242 -0.20 -10.83 -4.89
CA GLY A 242 -0.18 -10.85 -6.35
C GLY A 242 -1.14 -11.88 -6.94
N GLY A 243 -1.53 -11.64 -8.19
CA GLY A 243 -2.40 -12.50 -8.98
C GLY A 243 -3.88 -12.48 -8.57
N LEU A 244 -4.76 -12.54 -9.55
CA LEU A 244 -6.22 -12.64 -9.33
C LEU A 244 -6.64 -14.07 -9.00
N LYS A 245 -5.98 -15.04 -9.61
CA LYS A 245 -6.20 -16.48 -9.42
C LYS A 245 -4.90 -17.12 -8.98
N PHE A 246 -5.01 -18.11 -8.10
CA PHE A 246 -3.88 -18.97 -7.77
C PHE A 246 -4.27 -20.44 -7.89
N LYS A 247 -3.30 -21.26 -8.28
CA LYS A 247 -3.40 -22.71 -8.34
C LYS A 247 -2.16 -23.32 -7.69
N GLU A 248 -2.33 -24.37 -6.91
CA GLU A 248 -1.20 -25.18 -6.46
C GLU A 248 -0.63 -25.95 -7.66
N SER A 249 0.67 -25.82 -7.89
CA SER A 249 1.39 -26.48 -8.97
C SER A 249 2.59 -27.23 -8.41
N PHE A 250 3.06 -28.23 -9.13
CA PHE A 250 4.28 -28.94 -8.80
C PHE A 250 5.34 -28.64 -9.85
N ASN A 251 6.46 -28.07 -9.43
CA ASN A 251 7.62 -27.84 -10.28
C ASN A 251 8.74 -28.79 -9.84
N ALA A 252 9.23 -29.62 -10.76
CA ALA A 252 10.27 -30.61 -10.48
C ALA A 252 11.55 -30.03 -9.84
N GLY A 253 11.84 -28.74 -10.03
CA GLY A 253 12.99 -28.06 -9.43
C GLY A 253 12.71 -27.27 -8.14
N LYS A 254 11.44 -26.97 -7.81
CA LYS A 254 11.06 -26.16 -6.64
C LYS A 254 10.13 -26.88 -5.66
N GLY A 255 9.65 -28.08 -6.00
CA GLY A 255 8.58 -28.77 -5.28
C GLY A 255 7.22 -28.11 -5.52
N THR A 256 6.33 -28.20 -4.53
CA THR A 256 5.04 -27.52 -4.53
C THR A 256 5.23 -26.01 -4.63
N CYS A 257 4.71 -25.35 -5.67
CA CYS A 257 4.75 -23.90 -5.85
C CYS A 257 3.34 -23.33 -6.09
N MET A 258 3.21 -22.02 -5.95
CA MET A 258 1.98 -21.31 -6.25
C MET A 258 2.05 -20.76 -7.68
N GLN A 259 1.12 -21.17 -8.53
CA GLN A 259 0.95 -20.61 -9.86
C GLN A 259 -0.09 -19.48 -9.81
N LEU A 260 0.34 -18.24 -10.03
CA LEU A 260 -0.51 -17.05 -10.09
C LEU A 260 -0.88 -16.76 -11.55
N ASP A 261 -2.18 -16.55 -11.81
CA ASP A 261 -2.77 -16.22 -13.11
C ASP A 261 -2.35 -17.12 -14.28
N GLY A 262 -1.93 -18.36 -13.99
CA GLY A 262 -1.52 -19.34 -14.98
C GLY A 262 -0.15 -19.11 -15.63
N TRP A 263 0.59 -18.05 -15.26
CA TRP A 263 1.88 -17.73 -15.90
C TRP A 263 3.02 -17.44 -14.92
N LEU A 264 2.71 -17.08 -13.67
CA LEU A 264 3.72 -16.80 -12.65
C LEU A 264 3.86 -17.96 -11.69
N GLU A 265 5.07 -18.46 -11.53
CA GLU A 265 5.40 -19.44 -10.50
C GLU A 265 6.12 -18.75 -9.35
N VAL A 266 5.42 -18.64 -8.22
CA VAL A 266 5.95 -18.08 -6.98
C VAL A 266 6.10 -19.21 -5.97
N GLY A 267 7.26 -19.27 -5.32
CA GLY A 267 7.51 -20.27 -4.29
C GLY A 267 8.99 -20.33 -3.91
N GLY A 268 9.23 -20.58 -2.64
CA GLY A 268 10.53 -20.85 -2.08
C GLY A 268 11.02 -22.25 -2.45
N ARG A 269 12.28 -22.54 -2.10
CA ARG A 269 12.91 -23.85 -2.29
C ARG A 269 12.35 -24.92 -1.35
N MET A 270 11.73 -24.51 -0.25
CA MET A 270 11.24 -25.38 0.80
C MET A 270 9.72 -25.55 0.70
N LYS A 271 9.27 -26.81 0.68
CA LYS A 271 7.84 -27.17 0.66
C LYS A 271 7.05 -26.51 1.80
N ALA A 272 7.59 -26.55 3.02
CA ALA A 272 6.95 -25.95 4.19
C ALA A 272 6.70 -24.43 4.05
N THR A 273 7.62 -23.71 3.38
CA THR A 273 7.43 -22.28 3.09
C THR A 273 6.26 -22.05 2.12
N ASN A 274 6.13 -22.91 1.12
CA ASN A 274 5.06 -22.80 0.12
C ASN A 274 3.69 -23.17 0.72
N GLU A 275 3.64 -24.19 1.59
CA GLU A 275 2.46 -24.53 2.38
C GLU A 275 2.05 -23.37 3.31
N LEU A 276 3.02 -22.76 4.01
CA LEU A 276 2.77 -21.59 4.86
C LEU A 276 2.21 -20.41 4.06
N LEU A 277 2.76 -20.10 2.88
CA LEU A 277 2.24 -19.03 2.02
C LEU A 277 0.80 -19.31 1.55
N LEU A 278 0.47 -20.56 1.26
CA LEU A 278 -0.89 -20.96 0.88
C LEU A 278 -1.87 -20.77 2.05
N GLU A 279 -1.49 -21.17 3.26
CA GLU A 279 -2.31 -20.96 4.46
C GLU A 279 -2.47 -19.48 4.80
N LEU A 280 -1.38 -18.70 4.77
CA LEU A 280 -1.44 -17.24 4.99
C LEU A 280 -2.35 -16.54 3.97
N ARG A 281 -2.34 -16.98 2.71
CA ARG A 281 -3.25 -16.42 1.69
C ARG A 281 -4.72 -16.78 1.95
N LYS A 282 -5.01 -17.94 2.53
CA LYS A 282 -6.37 -18.27 3.02
C LYS A 282 -6.75 -17.37 4.19
N ASP A 283 -5.85 -17.20 5.15
CA ASP A 283 -6.07 -16.36 6.32
C ASP A 283 -6.30 -14.89 5.94
N ILE A 284 -5.56 -14.34 4.98
CA ILE A 284 -5.78 -12.98 4.44
C ILE A 284 -7.21 -12.82 3.88
N ARG A 285 -7.71 -13.82 3.14
CA ARG A 285 -9.09 -13.77 2.60
C ARG A 285 -10.13 -13.83 3.71
N HIS A 286 -9.90 -14.66 4.74
CA HIS A 286 -10.75 -14.69 5.92
C HIS A 286 -10.70 -13.35 6.66
N ALA A 287 -9.52 -12.74 6.76
CA ALA A 287 -9.31 -11.45 7.40
C ALA A 287 -10.12 -10.35 6.72
N PHE A 288 -10.12 -10.30 5.38
CA PHE A 288 -10.97 -9.38 4.62
C PHE A 288 -12.46 -9.64 4.83
N THR A 289 -12.87 -10.91 4.94
CA THR A 289 -14.26 -11.27 5.21
C THR A 289 -14.71 -10.76 6.58
N TRP A 290 -13.90 -10.98 7.62
CA TRP A 290 -14.17 -10.47 8.96
C TRP A 290 -14.20 -8.94 9.01
N GLN A 291 -13.27 -8.30 8.31
CA GLN A 291 -13.23 -6.83 8.22
C GLN A 291 -14.50 -6.28 7.56
N ALA A 292 -14.97 -6.91 6.48
CA ALA A 292 -16.19 -6.51 5.80
C ALA A 292 -17.43 -6.75 6.67
N LEU A 293 -17.51 -7.88 7.38
CA LEU A 293 -18.60 -8.16 8.31
C LEU A 293 -18.65 -7.13 9.45
N PHE A 294 -17.50 -6.78 10.03
CA PHE A 294 -17.42 -5.77 11.09
C PHE A 294 -17.82 -4.38 10.58
N ALA A 295 -17.36 -4.02 9.37
CA ALA A 295 -17.74 -2.77 8.71
C ALA A 295 -19.27 -2.66 8.52
N LEU A 296 -19.91 -3.74 8.04
CA LEU A 296 -21.35 -3.79 7.75
C LEU A 296 -22.22 -3.84 9.00
N ARG A 297 -21.86 -4.65 10.00
CA ARG A 297 -22.68 -4.87 11.21
C ARG A 297 -22.51 -3.78 12.27
N GLY A 298 -21.43 -3.00 12.18
CA GLY A 298 -21.16 -1.94 13.14
C GLY A 298 -20.62 -2.45 14.47
N SER A 299 -20.65 -1.59 15.49
CA SER A 299 -20.09 -1.88 16.81
C SER A 299 -20.91 -2.91 17.61
N SER A 300 -22.16 -3.16 17.27
CA SER A 300 -23.03 -4.05 18.05
C SER A 300 -22.65 -5.54 17.96
N ASP A 301 -22.00 -5.98 16.88
CA ASP A 301 -21.59 -7.38 16.72
C ASP A 301 -20.17 -7.62 17.26
N SER A 302 -20.10 -7.99 18.54
CA SER A 302 -18.86 -8.32 19.26
C SER A 302 -18.06 -9.44 18.58
N ARG A 303 -18.73 -10.38 17.91
CA ARG A 303 -18.07 -11.50 17.23
C ARG A 303 -17.36 -11.05 15.97
N SER A 304 -18.03 -10.24 15.13
CA SER A 304 -17.40 -9.67 13.93
C SER A 304 -16.19 -8.81 14.28
N ARG A 305 -16.30 -8.02 15.36
CA ARG A 305 -15.21 -7.21 15.90
C ARG A 305 -14.02 -8.06 16.33
N ALA A 306 -14.24 -9.06 17.18
CA ALA A 306 -13.18 -9.97 17.65
C ALA A 306 -12.50 -10.70 16.48
N GLY A 307 -13.31 -11.16 15.51
CA GLY A 307 -12.83 -11.75 14.27
C GLY A 307 -11.91 -10.81 13.47
N ALA A 308 -12.34 -9.56 13.28
CA ALA A 308 -11.59 -8.56 12.53
C ALA A 308 -10.30 -8.16 13.26
N GLN A 309 -10.36 -7.94 14.57
CA GLN A 309 -9.20 -7.60 15.40
C GLN A 309 -8.15 -8.71 15.40
N ARG A 310 -8.57 -9.96 15.65
CA ARG A 310 -7.70 -11.14 15.61
C ARG A 310 -7.04 -11.30 14.25
N SER A 311 -7.82 -11.19 13.18
CA SER A 311 -7.31 -11.38 11.81
C SER A 311 -6.33 -10.25 11.41
N ALA A 312 -6.61 -9.02 11.83
CA ALA A 312 -5.70 -7.90 11.62
C ALA A 312 -4.38 -8.07 12.39
N ALA A 313 -4.43 -8.53 13.65
CA ALA A 313 -3.23 -8.83 14.44
C ALA A 313 -2.40 -9.98 13.85
N LEU A 314 -3.05 -11.06 13.42
CA LEU A 314 -2.37 -12.16 12.73
C LEU A 314 -1.65 -11.66 11.48
N LEU A 315 -2.30 -10.81 10.69
CA LEU A 315 -1.71 -10.26 9.47
C LEU A 315 -0.52 -9.33 9.77
N ARG A 316 -0.64 -8.45 10.77
CA ARG A 316 0.47 -7.58 11.20
C ARG A 316 1.66 -8.41 11.68
N ALA A 317 1.41 -9.44 12.49
CA ALA A 317 2.46 -10.34 12.97
C ALA A 317 3.13 -11.09 11.82
N ALA A 318 2.35 -11.64 10.89
CA ALA A 318 2.86 -12.37 9.73
C ALA A 318 3.72 -11.47 8.82
N ILE A 319 3.26 -10.25 8.50
CA ILE A 319 4.02 -9.32 7.67
C ILE A 319 5.31 -8.87 8.36
N LYS A 320 5.27 -8.57 9.67
CA LYS A 320 6.49 -8.25 10.43
C LYS A 320 7.51 -9.39 10.37
N MET A 321 7.08 -10.63 10.58
CA MET A 321 8.00 -11.78 10.47
C MET A 321 8.57 -11.94 9.07
N LEU A 322 7.74 -11.79 8.03
CA LEU A 322 8.17 -11.91 6.62
C LEU A 322 9.12 -10.78 6.19
N SER A 323 8.98 -9.58 6.78
CA SER A 323 9.91 -8.47 6.59
C SER A 323 11.16 -8.54 7.47
N GLY A 324 11.35 -9.63 8.22
CA GLY A 324 12.51 -9.83 9.10
C GLY A 324 12.45 -9.05 10.42
N GLN A 325 11.27 -8.55 10.80
CA GLN A 325 11.01 -7.83 12.03
C GLN A 325 10.36 -8.73 13.10
N GLN A 326 10.58 -8.38 14.37
CA GLN A 326 9.92 -9.05 15.47
C GLN A 326 8.43 -8.62 15.54
N PRO A 327 7.47 -9.55 15.59
CA PRO A 327 6.06 -9.21 15.75
C PRO A 327 5.82 -8.57 17.12
N ASP A 328 4.82 -7.69 17.19
CA ASP A 328 4.42 -7.07 18.45
C ASP A 328 3.84 -8.14 19.40
N PRO A 329 4.28 -8.23 20.66
CA PRO A 329 3.69 -9.15 21.63
C PRO A 329 2.16 -9.06 21.70
N ALA A 330 1.59 -7.85 21.66
CA ALA A 330 0.14 -7.65 21.70
C ALA A 330 -0.56 -8.27 20.49
N ASP A 331 0.04 -8.15 19.29
CA ASP A 331 -0.49 -8.79 18.08
C ASP A 331 -0.40 -10.33 18.19
N THR A 332 0.68 -10.86 18.76
CA THR A 332 0.82 -12.32 18.93
C THR A 332 -0.15 -12.90 19.96
N GLU A 333 -0.44 -12.18 21.04
CA GLU A 333 -1.44 -12.59 22.03
C GLU A 333 -2.85 -12.54 21.45
N LEU A 334 -3.19 -11.46 20.75
CA LEU A 334 -4.50 -11.33 20.10
C LEU A 334 -4.73 -12.39 19.02
N ALA A 335 -3.69 -12.75 18.25
CA ALA A 335 -3.76 -13.80 17.23
C ALA A 335 -4.02 -15.19 17.83
N LYS A 336 -3.56 -15.45 19.07
CA LYS A 336 -3.77 -16.72 19.79
C LYS A 336 -5.16 -16.87 20.38
N MET A 337 -5.94 -15.78 20.48
CA MET A 337 -7.30 -15.87 21.02
C MET A 337 -8.17 -16.80 20.14
N VAL A 338 -8.85 -17.73 20.78
CA VAL A 338 -9.84 -18.60 20.13
C VAL A 338 -11.09 -17.78 19.91
N LEU A 339 -11.58 -17.71 18.66
CA LEU A 339 -12.84 -17.05 18.39
C LEU A 339 -13.95 -17.84 19.09
N PRO A 340 -14.91 -17.18 19.75
CA PRO A 340 -16.04 -17.88 20.34
C PRO A 340 -16.71 -18.71 19.24
N GLU A 341 -16.80 -20.03 19.48
CA GLU A 341 -17.50 -20.93 18.59
C GLU A 341 -18.91 -20.40 18.38
N ALA A 342 -19.47 -20.60 17.18
CA ALA A 342 -20.88 -20.32 16.99
C ALA A 342 -21.61 -21.26 17.96
N SER A 343 -22.03 -20.78 19.14
CA SER A 343 -23.02 -21.51 19.90
C SER A 343 -24.18 -21.67 18.93
N SER A 344 -24.50 -22.90 18.56
CA SER A 344 -25.67 -23.27 17.79
C SER A 344 -26.90 -22.93 18.65
N ALA A 345 -27.22 -21.65 18.73
CA ALA A 345 -28.47 -21.17 19.27
C ALA A 345 -29.41 -21.10 18.07
N ASP A 346 -30.15 -22.20 17.91
CA ASP A 346 -31.43 -22.26 17.20
C ASP A 346 -32.41 -21.22 17.77
#